data_AF-A0A2K0TM65-F1
#
_entry.id   AF-A0A2K0TM65-F1
#
_cell.length_a   1.000
_cell.length_b   1.000
_cell.length_c   1.000
_cell.angle_alpha   90.00
_cell.angle_beta   90.00
_cell.angle_gamma   90.00
#
_symmetry.space_group_name_H-M   'P 1'
#
loop_
_entity.id
_entity.type
_entity.pdbx_description
1 polymer ?
#
loop_
_entity_poly.entity_id
_entity_poly.type
_entity_poly.pdbx_seq_one_letter_code
_entity_poly.pdbx_strand_id
1 'polypeptide(L)'
;MAAIDTSKIYILKNSYTAGNKILAMTSSGDCLSMVDANSVSSNALWFLTPTTMSNYYRLHTVANGVKQSLDVINDGVQNVNLHMADTGNYSGQFWRFDNWTPGGQGYPYRLSNTFT
;
A
#
# COMPACT_ATOMS: atom_id res chain seq x y z
N MET A 1 -1.29 15.73 -7.00
CA MET A 1 -1.67 14.31 -6.92
C MET A 1 -0.79 13.55 -7.89
N ALA A 2 -0.19 12.44 -7.46
CA ALA A 2 0.67 11.66 -8.32
C ALA A 2 -0.18 10.71 -9.18
N ALA A 3 0.06 10.71 -10.49
CA ALA A 3 -0.54 9.69 -11.35
C ALA A 3 0.26 8.39 -11.18
N ILE A 4 -0.45 7.31 -10.83
CA ILE A 4 0.15 5.98 -10.76
C ILE A 4 -0.08 5.25 -12.08
N ASP A 5 0.99 4.70 -12.65
CA ASP A 5 0.92 3.81 -13.80
C ASP A 5 0.52 2.41 -13.33
N THR A 6 -0.72 2.02 -13.58
CA THR A 6 -1.27 0.72 -13.18
C THR A 6 -0.74 -0.45 -14.01
N SER A 7 0.07 -0.19 -15.04
CA SER A 7 0.75 -1.25 -15.82
C SER A 7 2.06 -1.72 -15.18
N LYS A 8 2.49 -1.10 -14.08
CA LYS A 8 3.76 -1.38 -13.40
C LYS A 8 3.55 -2.17 -12.11
N ILE A 9 4.61 -2.87 -11.74
CA ILE A 9 4.79 -3.47 -10.42
C ILE A 9 5.75 -2.58 -9.62
N TYR A 10 5.40 -2.34 -8.36
CA TYR A 10 6.07 -1.43 -7.45
C TYR A 10 6.62 -2.18 -6.24
N ILE A 11 7.61 -1.57 -5.61
CA ILE A 11 8.07 -1.90 -4.26
C ILE A 11 7.85 -0.65 -3.41
N LEU A 12 7.20 -0.81 -2.26
CA LEU A 12 6.91 0.31 -1.37
C LEU A 12 8.01 0.43 -0.32
N LYS A 13 8.77 1.51 -0.39
CA LYS A 13 9.84 1.87 0.56
C LYS A 13 9.40 3.03 1.43
N ASN A 14 9.99 3.15 2.61
CA ASN A 14 9.81 4.34 3.45
C ASN A 14 11.13 5.10 3.65
N SER A 15 10.99 6.38 3.99
CA SER A 15 12.11 7.30 4.25
C SER A 15 12.84 7.05 5.56
N TYR A 16 12.11 6.68 6.62
CA TYR A 16 12.66 6.41 7.96
C TYR A 16 13.76 5.34 7.97
N THR A 17 13.64 4.34 7.10
CA THR A 17 14.61 3.24 6.97
C THR A 17 15.68 3.49 5.90
N ALA A 18 15.76 4.72 5.37
CA ALA A 18 16.61 5.09 4.24
C ALA A 18 16.45 4.17 3.00
N GLY A 19 15.27 3.57 2.82
CA GLY A 19 15.00 2.64 1.73
C GLY A 19 15.55 1.22 1.90
N ASN A 20 16.10 0.88 3.08
CA ASN A 20 16.59 -0.46 3.40
C ASN A 20 15.47 -1.45 3.76
N LYS A 21 14.25 -0.96 3.99
CA LYS A 21 13.08 -1.79 4.23
C LYS A 21 11.98 -1.55 3.22
N ILE A 22 11.26 -2.63 2.91
CA ILE A 22 10.13 -2.65 1.96
C ILE A 22 8.89 -3.21 2.63
N LEU A 23 7.72 -2.66 2.30
CA LEU A 23 6.45 -3.19 2.81
C LEU A 23 6.14 -4.49 2.08
N ALA A 24 5.90 -5.54 2.86
CA ALA A 24 5.55 -6.85 2.35
C ALA A 24 4.46 -7.49 3.21
N MET A 25 3.67 -8.36 2.60
CA MET A 25 2.77 -9.23 3.32
C MET A 25 3.54 -10.35 4.04
N THR A 26 3.14 -10.65 5.28
CA THR A 26 3.71 -11.74 6.06
C THR A 26 3.37 -13.09 5.43
N SER A 27 4.11 -14.14 5.77
CA SER A 27 3.86 -15.49 5.26
C SER A 27 2.49 -16.06 5.67
N SER A 28 1.84 -15.50 6.69
CA SER A 28 0.47 -15.82 7.08
C SER A 28 -0.60 -15.25 6.15
N GLY A 29 -0.26 -14.34 5.23
CA GLY A 29 -1.15 -13.85 4.18
C GLY A 29 -2.03 -12.66 4.56
N ASP A 30 -2.18 -12.34 5.84
CA ASP A 30 -3.16 -11.33 6.29
C ASP A 30 -2.51 -10.07 6.89
N CYS A 31 -1.27 -10.16 7.39
CA CYS A 31 -0.58 -9.04 8.02
C CYS A 31 0.50 -8.44 7.11
N LEU A 32 0.95 -7.24 7.48
CA LEU A 32 2.03 -6.54 6.79
C LEU A 32 3.25 -6.38 7.71
N SER A 33 4.43 -6.37 7.11
CA SER A 33 5.68 -6.10 7.80
C SER A 33 6.67 -5.36 6.89
N MET A 34 7.57 -4.60 7.50
CA MET A 34 8.70 -3.98 6.83
C MET A 34 9.86 -4.99 6.80
N VAL A 35 10.06 -5.65 5.66
CA VAL A 35 11.12 -6.64 5.46
C VAL A 35 12.37 -6.03 4.84
N ASP A 36 13.48 -6.76 4.83
CA ASP A 36 14.70 -6.30 4.19
C ASP A 36 14.49 -6.03 2.69
N ALA A 37 15.03 -4.91 2.18
CA ALA A 37 14.87 -4.53 0.78
C ALA A 37 15.50 -5.51 -0.21
N ASN A 38 16.41 -6.38 0.25
CA ASN A 38 16.98 -7.45 -0.57
C ASN A 38 16.12 -8.73 -0.58
N SER A 39 15.13 -8.83 0.31
CA SER A 39 14.21 -9.96 0.42
C SER A 39 12.96 -9.75 -0.44
N VAL A 40 13.15 -9.45 -1.74
CA VAL A 40 12.05 -9.22 -2.67
C VAL A 40 11.41 -10.56 -3.05
N SER A 41 10.12 -10.71 -2.73
CA SER A 41 9.27 -11.85 -3.09
C SER A 41 7.92 -11.37 -3.63
N SER A 42 7.07 -12.27 -4.12
CA SER A 42 5.71 -11.95 -4.57
C SER A 42 4.85 -11.26 -3.50
N ASN A 43 5.17 -11.42 -2.21
CA ASN A 43 4.52 -10.74 -1.10
C ASN A 43 4.92 -9.27 -0.96
N ALA A 44 6.05 -8.87 -1.56
CA ALA A 44 6.60 -7.50 -1.50
C ALA A 44 6.44 -6.74 -2.83
N LEU A 45 5.93 -7.41 -3.86
CA LEU A 45 5.65 -6.83 -5.17
C LEU A 45 4.20 -6.37 -5.22
N TRP A 46 4.00 -5.08 -5.48
CA TRP A 46 2.69 -4.44 -5.44
C TRP A 46 2.25 -4.02 -6.82
N PHE A 47 1.03 -4.36 -7.21
CA PHE A 47 0.39 -3.79 -8.40
C PHE A 47 -0.90 -3.09 -8.00
N LEU A 48 -1.29 -2.10 -8.79
CA LEU A 48 -2.39 -1.21 -8.46
C LEU A 48 -3.51 -1.35 -9.48
N THR A 49 -4.75 -1.38 -9.00
CA THR A 49 -5.94 -1.35 -9.85
C THR A 49 -6.73 -0.07 -9.58
N PRO A 50 -7.35 0.53 -10.62
CA PRO A 50 -8.21 1.69 -10.42
C PRO A 50 -9.44 1.32 -9.58
N THR A 51 -9.95 2.29 -8.82
CA THR A 51 -11.24 2.18 -8.11
C THR A 51 -12.35 2.88 -8.89
N THR A 52 -13.56 2.87 -8.35
CA THR A 52 -14.68 3.70 -8.83
C THR A 52 -14.49 5.19 -8.53
N MET A 53 -13.54 5.55 -7.66
CA MET A 53 -13.22 6.93 -7.31
C MET A 53 -11.97 7.38 -8.07
N SER A 54 -12.07 8.52 -8.76
CA SER A 54 -10.97 9.05 -9.57
C SER A 54 -9.73 9.32 -8.71
N ASN A 55 -8.57 8.84 -9.18
CA ASN A 55 -7.27 8.91 -8.52
C ASN A 55 -7.13 8.14 -7.20
N TYR A 56 -8.06 7.22 -6.93
CA TYR A 56 -7.92 6.23 -5.87
C TYR A 56 -7.69 4.86 -6.47
N TYR A 57 -6.81 4.11 -5.83
CA TYR A 57 -6.33 2.81 -6.28
C TYR A 57 -6.46 1.79 -5.17
N ARG A 58 -6.65 0.53 -5.55
CA ARG A 58 -6.43 -0.60 -4.66
C ARG A 58 -5.00 -1.08 -4.82
N LEU A 59 -4.39 -1.46 -3.71
CA LEU A 59 -3.06 -2.05 -3.69
C LEU A 59 -3.19 -3.54 -3.48
N HIS A 60 -2.56 -4.31 -4.36
CA HIS A 60 -2.54 -5.77 -4.31
C HIS A 60 -1.10 -6.25 -4.25
N THR A 61 -0.86 -7.34 -3.52
CA THR A 61 0.39 -8.09 -3.67
C THR A 61 0.26 -9.03 -4.87
N VAL A 62 1.37 -9.28 -5.57
CA VAL A 62 1.40 -10.27 -6.66
C VAL A 62 0.99 -11.66 -6.15
N ALA A 63 1.31 -11.99 -4.89
CA ALA A 63 0.97 -13.26 -4.26
C ALA A 63 -0.53 -13.56 -4.19
N ASN A 64 -1.36 -12.60 -3.75
CA ASN A 64 -2.80 -12.82 -3.59
C ASN A 64 -3.60 -12.35 -4.81
N GLY A 65 -2.97 -11.59 -5.70
CA GLY A 65 -3.61 -11.04 -6.88
C GLY A 65 -4.77 -10.11 -6.52
N VAL A 66 -5.72 -9.97 -7.45
CA VAL A 66 -6.87 -9.05 -7.30
C VAL A 66 -7.92 -9.52 -6.28
N LYS A 67 -7.75 -10.70 -5.68
CA LYS A 67 -8.69 -11.23 -4.69
C LYS A 67 -8.60 -10.47 -3.38
N GLN A 68 -7.40 -10.06 -2.96
CA GLN A 68 -7.21 -9.30 -1.73
C GLN A 68 -6.57 -7.94 -1.99
N SER A 69 -6.97 -6.95 -1.19
CA SER A 69 -6.50 -5.57 -1.25
C SER A 69 -5.99 -5.13 0.12
N LEU A 70 -5.03 -4.21 0.11
CA LEU A 70 -4.62 -3.49 1.31
C LEU A 70 -5.80 -2.71 1.88
N ASP A 71 -6.11 -2.94 3.15
CA ASP A 71 -7.24 -2.31 3.84
C ASP A 71 -6.83 -1.80 5.23
N VAL A 72 -7.62 -0.87 5.76
CA VAL A 72 -7.53 -0.41 7.15
C VAL A 72 -8.35 -1.34 8.03
N ILE A 73 -7.76 -1.79 9.13
CA ILE A 73 -8.51 -2.52 10.15
C ILE A 73 -9.43 -1.54 10.88
N ASN A 74 -10.74 -1.75 10.74
CA ASN A 74 -11.74 -1.04 11.53
C ASN A 74 -11.96 -1.75 12.87
N ASP A 75 -11.08 -1.49 13.83
CA ASP A 75 -11.15 -2.05 15.20
C ASP A 75 -11.83 -1.11 16.20
N GLY A 76 -12.26 0.08 15.76
CA GLY A 76 -12.90 1.09 16.61
C GLY A 76 -11.91 1.84 17.52
N VAL A 77 -10.61 1.57 17.40
CA VAL A 77 -9.56 2.18 18.25
C VAL A 77 -8.44 2.73 17.35
N GLN A 78 -8.49 4.03 17.06
CA GLN A 78 -7.49 4.77 16.28
C GLN A 78 -7.27 4.30 14.83
N ASN A 79 -7.76 3.12 14.41
CA ASN A 79 -7.76 2.60 13.04
C ASN A 79 -6.38 2.72 12.33
N VAL A 80 -5.31 2.46 13.08
CA VAL A 80 -3.91 2.63 12.61
C VAL A 80 -3.33 1.38 11.99
N ASN A 81 -4.03 0.24 12.10
CA ASN A 81 -3.56 -1.05 11.65
C ASN A 81 -4.00 -1.32 10.20
N LEU A 82 -3.18 -2.07 9.46
CA LEU A 82 -3.45 -2.45 8.08
C LEU A 82 -3.43 -3.98 7.93
N HIS A 83 -4.26 -4.51 7.04
CA HIS A 83 -4.25 -5.93 6.67
C HIS A 83 -4.49 -6.13 5.17
N MET A 84 -4.44 -7.39 4.73
CA MET A 84 -4.98 -7.81 3.44
C MET A 84 -6.39 -8.36 3.63
N ALA A 85 -7.39 -7.76 3.00
CA ALA A 85 -8.78 -8.22 3.04
C ALA A 85 -9.32 -8.50 1.65
N ASP A 86 -10.42 -9.26 1.58
CA ASP A 86 -11.14 -9.49 0.33
C ASP A 86 -11.48 -8.17 -0.37
N THR A 87 -11.22 -8.14 -1.67
CA THR A 87 -11.38 -6.93 -2.46
C THR A 87 -12.85 -6.58 -2.59
N GLY A 88 -13.19 -5.36 -2.18
CA GLY A 88 -14.57 -4.87 -2.17
C GLY A 88 -14.66 -3.35 -2.30
N ASN A 89 -15.87 -2.84 -2.12
CA ASN A 89 -16.14 -1.40 -2.09
C ASN A 89 -16.07 -0.87 -0.65
N TYR A 90 -14.89 -1.00 -0.04
CA TYR A 90 -14.61 -0.51 1.30
C TYR A 90 -13.68 0.71 1.24
N SER A 91 -14.00 1.77 1.98
CA SER A 91 -13.24 3.03 1.97
C SER A 91 -11.79 2.86 2.46
N GLY A 92 -11.52 1.89 3.32
CA GLY A 92 -10.16 1.55 3.76
C GLY A 92 -9.29 0.95 2.65
N GLN A 93 -9.89 0.46 1.56
CA GLN A 93 -9.16 -0.09 0.39
C GLN A 93 -8.84 0.97 -0.67
N PHE A 94 -9.30 2.20 -0.49
CA PHE A 94 -9.21 3.25 -1.51
C PHE A 94 -8.04 4.15 -1.14
N TRP A 95 -6.90 3.92 -1.79
CA TRP A 95 -5.66 4.61 -1.49
C TRP A 95 -5.34 5.67 -2.54
N ARG A 96 -4.85 6.81 -2.08
CA ARG A 96 -4.40 7.94 -2.89
C ARG A 96 -2.93 8.21 -2.63
N PHE A 97 -2.23 8.61 -3.69
CA PHE A 97 -0.83 8.97 -3.67
C PHE A 97 -0.69 10.47 -3.89
N ASP A 98 -0.29 11.18 -2.84
CA ASP A 98 -0.07 12.61 -2.88
C ASP A 98 1.42 12.91 -2.88
N ASN A 99 1.84 13.91 -3.67
CA ASN A 99 3.21 14.40 -3.63
C ASN A 99 3.50 14.91 -2.23
N TRP A 100 4.64 14.51 -1.67
CA TRP A 100 5.03 14.81 -0.31
C TRP A 100 6.53 15.03 -0.25
N THR A 101 6.97 16.25 -0.01
CA THR A 101 8.40 16.62 0.02
C THR A 101 8.71 17.52 1.22
N PRO A 102 8.49 17.08 2.46
CA PRO A 102 8.83 17.85 3.65
C PRO A 102 10.34 17.99 3.76
N GLY A 103 10.82 19.22 4.01
CA GLY A 103 12.23 19.49 4.27
C GLY A 103 13.19 19.14 3.12
N GLY A 104 12.70 19.01 1.88
CA GLY A 104 13.54 18.71 0.71
C GLY A 104 14.08 17.27 0.64
N GLN A 105 13.58 16.34 1.48
CA GLN A 105 13.96 14.93 1.37
C GLN A 105 13.29 14.27 0.16
N GLY A 106 14.07 13.49 -0.60
CA GLY A 106 13.71 12.92 -1.90
C GLY A 106 12.73 11.73 -1.88
N TYR A 107 11.79 11.67 -0.93
CA TYR A 107 10.78 10.60 -0.87
C TYR A 107 9.42 11.17 -1.28
N PRO A 108 9.00 10.96 -2.54
CA PRO A 108 8.06 11.87 -3.19
C PRO A 108 6.59 11.68 -2.80
N TYR A 109 6.22 10.63 -2.07
CA TYR A 109 4.81 10.27 -1.89
C TYR A 109 4.39 10.03 -0.45
N ARG A 110 3.19 10.53 -0.12
CA ARG A 110 2.38 10.13 1.02
C ARG A 110 1.21 9.30 0.52
N LEU A 111 0.99 8.14 1.16
CA LEU A 111 -0.22 7.35 0.98
C LEU A 111 -1.29 7.84 1.97
N SER A 112 -2.53 7.93 1.51
CA SER A 112 -3.69 8.27 2.33
C SER A 112 -4.90 7.52 1.81
N ASN A 113 -5.94 7.36 2.62
CA ASN A 113 -7.18 6.70 2.21
C ASN A 113 -8.40 7.58 2.51
N THR A 114 -9.60 7.09 2.18
CA THR A 114 -10.88 7.75 2.47
C THR A 114 -11.54 7.24 3.74
N PHE A 115 -10.86 6.41 4.52
CA PHE A 115 -11.38 5.90 5.77
C PHE A 115 -11.32 6.99 6.85
N THR A 116 -12.43 7.19 7.57
CA THR A 116 -12.61 8.21 8.62
C THR A 116 -12.98 7.55 9.92
#